data_AF-A0A7H1Q3N1-F1
#
_entry.id   AF-A0A7H1Q3N1-F1
#
_cell.length_a   1.000
_cell.length_b   1.000
_cell.length_c   1.000
_cell.angle_alpha   90.00
_cell.angle_beta   90.00
_cell.angle_gamma   90.00
#
_symmetry.space_group_name_H-M   'P 1'
#
loop_
_entity.id
_entity.type
_entity.pdbx_description
1 polymer ?
#
loop_
_entity_poly.entity_id
_entity_poly.type
_entity_poly.pdbx_seq_one_letter_code
_entity_poly.pdbx_strand_id
1 'polypeptide(L)'
;MDRQPPSRPAYELPASSALGAAVDQALNDNQTAHEQLGRVMLVVTAAAVRDILTGHQPGAPFDAARLELVAGEDSLFPTGRYWTTAGAERTFTDDVGQTEAGNALHDLSGWTAYLDDNTRGVWRPLCDELPDRYGRPAFTLDLMRAASLTLDPPSPAAPEAAPGSMVEVLVCANDRDHYPALIDPADQRDGYVRPWLDLRTVRRIAADTQRDAARYGHGSIDTVHVLSGRVNRTRHAVVIVTCWMHLAGERREQAVEVLHPNADGRYAIGGHEWGWYALDRDLFPLIPFRPDGI
;
A
#
# COMPACT_ATOMS: atom_id res chain seq x y z
N MET A 1 -45.24 -46.59 22.05
CA MET A 1 -43.93 -45.90 21.98
C MET A 1 -44.17 -44.47 22.41
N ASP A 2 -43.86 -44.18 23.67
CA ASP A 2 -44.06 -42.84 24.23
C ASP A 2 -42.99 -41.90 23.68
N ARG A 3 -43.43 -40.78 23.09
CA ARG A 3 -42.55 -39.71 22.64
C ARG A 3 -41.95 -39.04 23.86
N GLN A 4 -40.72 -39.41 24.21
CA GLN A 4 -39.96 -38.71 25.21
C GLN A 4 -39.62 -37.31 24.68
N PRO A 5 -40.11 -36.22 25.29
CA PRO A 5 -39.79 -34.87 24.85
C PRO A 5 -38.29 -34.61 25.03
N PRO A 6 -37.66 -33.80 24.14
CA PRO A 6 -36.25 -33.47 24.26
C PRO A 6 -35.98 -32.85 25.64
N SER A 7 -35.04 -33.43 26.38
CA SER A 7 -34.73 -33.05 27.77
C SER A 7 -33.93 -31.75 27.90
N ARG A 8 -33.56 -31.14 26.76
CA ARG A 8 -32.84 -29.87 26.68
C ARG A 8 -33.47 -29.01 25.60
N PRO A 9 -33.65 -27.70 25.83
CA PRO A 9 -34.08 -26.79 24.77
C PRO A 9 -33.09 -26.86 23.61
N ALA A 10 -33.60 -26.96 22.38
CA ALA A 10 -32.77 -26.82 21.20
C ALA A 10 -32.11 -25.43 21.25
N TYR A 11 -30.83 -25.34 20.89
CA TYR A 11 -30.16 -24.04 20.81
C TYR A 11 -30.88 -23.20 19.75
N GLU A 12 -31.21 -21.95 20.09
CA GLU A 12 -31.82 -21.03 19.14
C GLU A 12 -30.72 -20.51 18.21
N LEU A 13 -30.81 -20.85 16.93
CA LEU A 13 -30.00 -20.21 15.90
C LEU A 13 -30.62 -18.85 15.55
N PRO A 14 -29.80 -17.83 15.21
CA PRO A 14 -30.29 -16.64 14.55
C PRO A 14 -31.11 -17.01 13.31
N ALA A 15 -32.00 -16.11 12.89
CA ALA A 15 -32.80 -16.33 11.68
C ALA A 15 -31.90 -16.72 10.51
N SER A 16 -32.26 -17.80 9.80
CA SER A 16 -31.42 -18.37 8.73
C SER A 16 -31.06 -17.38 7.63
N SER A 17 -31.93 -16.39 7.37
CA SER A 17 -31.67 -15.29 6.44
C SER A 17 -30.57 -14.34 6.91
N ALA A 18 -30.51 -14.05 8.22
CA ALA A 18 -29.46 -13.21 8.79
C ALA A 18 -28.10 -13.91 8.76
N LEU A 19 -28.07 -15.22 9.02
CA LEU A 19 -26.87 -16.03 8.89
C LEU A 19 -26.37 -16.10 7.44
N GLY A 20 -27.27 -16.33 6.48
CA GLY A 20 -26.93 -16.33 5.06
C GLY A 20 -26.33 -14.99 4.61
N ALA A 21 -26.99 -13.88 4.95
CA ALA A 21 -26.50 -12.55 4.61
C ALA A 21 -25.12 -12.23 5.23
N ALA A 22 -24.88 -12.66 6.48
CA ALA A 22 -23.59 -12.48 7.14
C ALA A 22 -22.47 -13.30 6.47
N VAL A 23 -22.77 -14.52 6.03
CA VAL A 23 -21.82 -15.36 5.27
C VAL A 23 -21.51 -14.74 3.91
N ASP A 24 -22.54 -14.31 3.17
CA ASP A 24 -22.36 -13.67 1.87
C ASP A 24 -21.51 -12.38 1.99
N GLN A 25 -21.78 -11.56 3.01
CA GLN A 25 -21.00 -10.36 3.29
C GLN A 25 -19.53 -10.70 3.57
N ALA A 26 -19.26 -11.67 4.45
CA ALA A 26 -17.89 -12.08 4.79
C ALA A 26 -17.13 -12.62 3.57
N LEU A 27 -17.80 -13.37 2.69
CA LEU A 27 -17.20 -13.88 1.45
C LEU A 27 -16.89 -12.75 0.46
N ASN A 28 -17.80 -11.77 0.31
CA ASN A 28 -17.58 -10.60 -0.54
C ASN A 28 -16.44 -9.70 -0.02
N ASP A 29 -16.37 -9.50 1.31
CA ASP A 29 -15.29 -8.75 1.94
C ASP A 29 -13.95 -9.46 1.73
N ASN A 30 -13.92 -10.77 1.90
CA ASN A 30 -12.73 -11.58 1.65
C ASN A 30 -12.28 -11.50 0.17
N GLN A 31 -13.22 -11.59 -0.78
CA GLN A 31 -12.92 -11.43 -2.20
C GLN A 31 -12.34 -10.04 -2.51
N THR A 32 -12.96 -9.00 -1.95
CA THR A 32 -12.50 -7.60 -2.11
C THR A 32 -11.08 -7.42 -1.58
N ALA A 33 -10.79 -8.00 -0.42
CA ALA A 33 -9.45 -7.95 0.18
C ALA A 33 -8.40 -8.65 -0.69
N HIS A 34 -8.72 -9.81 -1.27
CA HIS A 34 -7.81 -10.50 -2.20
C HIS A 34 -7.60 -9.71 -3.50
N GLU A 35 -8.64 -9.08 -4.04
CA GLU A 35 -8.50 -8.22 -5.21
C GLU A 35 -7.60 -7.01 -4.92
N GLN A 36 -7.78 -6.37 -3.77
CA GLN A 36 -6.92 -5.27 -3.33
C GLN A 36 -5.47 -5.73 -3.16
N LEU A 37 -5.24 -6.87 -2.48
CA LEU A 37 -3.93 -7.47 -2.33
C LEU A 37 -3.27 -7.72 -3.69
N GLY A 38 -3.99 -8.35 -4.64
CA GLY A 38 -3.50 -8.59 -5.99
C GLY A 38 -3.06 -7.30 -6.69
N ARG A 39 -3.83 -6.21 -6.56
CA ARG A 39 -3.49 -4.91 -7.15
C ARG A 39 -2.22 -4.32 -6.55
N VAL A 40 -2.10 -4.34 -5.22
CA VAL A 40 -0.92 -3.88 -4.50
C VAL A 40 0.31 -4.66 -4.96
N MET A 41 0.21 -5.99 -5.02
CA MET A 41 1.33 -6.86 -5.40
C MET A 41 1.78 -6.63 -6.84
N LEU A 42 0.86 -6.34 -7.76
CA LEU A 42 1.19 -5.98 -9.14
C LEU A 42 1.93 -4.63 -9.24
N VAL A 43 1.46 -3.61 -8.50
CA VAL A 43 2.12 -2.30 -8.45
C VAL A 43 3.51 -2.41 -7.83
N VAL A 44 3.63 -3.11 -6.70
CA VAL A 44 4.91 -3.35 -6.00
C VAL A 44 5.86 -4.13 -6.89
N THR A 45 5.40 -5.17 -7.58
CA THR A 45 6.22 -5.92 -8.54
C THR A 45 6.76 -5.01 -9.64
N ALA A 46 5.91 -4.16 -10.23
CA ALA A 46 6.36 -3.22 -11.27
C ALA A 46 7.38 -2.19 -10.75
N ALA A 47 7.17 -1.68 -9.54
CA ALA A 47 8.12 -0.78 -8.88
C ALA A 47 9.46 -1.47 -8.58
N ALA A 48 9.42 -2.70 -8.07
CA ALA A 48 10.61 -3.48 -7.76
C ALA A 48 11.43 -3.79 -9.03
N VAL A 49 10.80 -4.16 -10.15
CA VAL A 49 11.51 -4.35 -11.43
C VAL A 49 12.24 -3.08 -11.86
N ARG A 50 11.58 -1.92 -11.74
CA ARG A 50 12.22 -0.63 -12.02
C ARG A 50 13.42 -0.40 -11.12
N ASP A 51 13.26 -0.57 -9.82
CA ASP A 51 14.29 -0.32 -8.84
C ASP A 51 15.52 -1.23 -9.06
N ILE A 52 15.29 -2.52 -9.35
CA ILE A 52 16.34 -3.48 -9.71
C ILE A 52 17.10 -3.01 -10.96
N LEU A 53 16.39 -2.67 -12.04
CA LEU A 53 17.01 -2.28 -13.31
C LEU A 53 17.67 -0.90 -13.29
N THR A 54 17.34 -0.06 -12.30
CA THR A 54 17.84 1.32 -12.21
C THR A 54 18.77 1.55 -11.02
N GLY A 55 19.03 0.54 -10.19
CA GLY A 55 19.76 0.70 -8.93
C GLY A 55 19.10 1.73 -8.01
N HIS A 56 17.76 1.73 -7.95
CA HIS A 56 16.93 2.69 -7.21
C HIS A 56 17.12 4.17 -7.58
N GLN A 57 17.70 4.48 -8.74
CA GLN A 57 17.93 5.87 -9.16
C GLN A 57 16.67 6.47 -9.82
N PRO A 58 16.04 7.52 -9.25
CA PRO A 58 14.74 7.99 -9.73
C PRO A 58 14.72 8.50 -11.19
N GLY A 59 15.85 9.00 -11.68
CA GLY A 59 16.00 9.56 -13.03
C GLY A 59 16.68 8.65 -14.04
N ALA A 60 17.05 7.43 -13.65
CA ALA A 60 17.69 6.50 -14.57
C ALA A 60 16.69 6.05 -15.66
N PRO A 61 17.18 5.79 -16.89
CA PRO A 61 16.33 5.29 -17.96
C PRO A 61 15.77 3.92 -17.58
N PHE A 62 14.48 3.73 -17.86
CA PHE A 62 13.76 2.48 -17.62
C PHE A 62 12.91 2.16 -18.84
N ASP A 63 13.25 1.09 -19.55
CA ASP A 63 12.59 0.68 -20.80
C ASP A 63 11.93 -0.70 -20.73
N ALA A 64 11.95 -1.36 -19.57
CA ALA A 64 11.25 -2.63 -19.38
C ALA A 64 9.73 -2.44 -19.46
N ALA A 65 9.10 -3.22 -20.34
CA ALA A 65 7.67 -3.18 -20.60
C ALA A 65 6.94 -4.42 -20.06
N ARG A 66 7.60 -5.58 -20.09
CA ARG A 66 7.01 -6.85 -19.67
C ARG A 66 7.96 -7.68 -18.80
N LEU A 67 7.42 -8.39 -17.81
CA LEU A 67 8.15 -9.33 -16.95
C LEU A 67 7.66 -10.75 -17.17
N GLU A 68 8.56 -11.74 -17.30
CA GLU A 68 8.19 -13.15 -17.37
C GLU A 68 7.87 -13.69 -15.97
N LEU A 69 6.71 -14.33 -15.85
CA LEU A 69 6.25 -15.07 -14.68
C LEU A 69 6.01 -16.54 -15.07
N VAL A 70 6.35 -17.47 -14.19
CA VAL A 70 6.07 -18.91 -14.35
C VAL A 70 5.23 -19.39 -13.18
N ALA A 71 4.22 -20.20 -13.47
CA ALA A 71 3.41 -20.83 -12.43
C ALA A 71 4.22 -21.87 -11.64
N GLY A 72 4.15 -21.78 -10.32
CA GLY A 72 4.54 -22.84 -9.39
C GLY A 72 3.33 -23.70 -9.00
N GLU A 73 3.37 -24.25 -7.78
CA GLU A 73 2.27 -25.08 -7.24
C GLU A 73 1.02 -24.24 -7.00
N ASP A 74 1.16 -23.12 -6.29
CA ASP A 74 0.01 -22.27 -5.91
C ASP A 74 0.19 -20.80 -6.30
N SER A 75 1.31 -20.39 -6.92
CA SER A 75 1.63 -18.98 -7.13
C SER A 75 2.53 -18.74 -8.35
N LEU A 76 2.73 -17.47 -8.71
CA LEU A 76 3.63 -17.07 -9.79
C LEU A 76 5.03 -16.69 -9.28
N PHE A 77 6.05 -17.01 -10.08
CA PHE A 77 7.44 -16.69 -9.78
C PHE A 77 8.10 -15.93 -10.93
N PRO A 78 8.84 -14.85 -10.67
CA PRO A 78 9.63 -14.15 -11.69
C PRO A 78 10.79 -15.04 -12.11
N THR A 79 11.07 -15.09 -13.41
CA THR A 79 12.26 -15.81 -13.92
C THR A 79 13.48 -14.90 -14.05
N GLY A 80 13.27 -13.59 -13.95
CA GLY A 80 14.29 -12.56 -14.23
C GLY A 80 14.39 -12.20 -15.71
N ARG A 81 13.59 -12.83 -16.58
CA ARG A 81 13.43 -12.40 -17.97
C ARG A 81 12.42 -11.27 -18.07
N TYR A 82 12.74 -10.31 -18.93
CA TYR A 82 11.88 -9.17 -19.22
C TYR A 82 12.02 -8.76 -20.68
N TRP A 83 11.05 -8.00 -21.19
CA TRP A 83 11.11 -7.42 -22.53
C TRP A 83 11.08 -5.91 -22.45
N THR A 84 11.90 -5.26 -23.27
CA THR A 84 11.88 -3.80 -23.41
C THR A 84 10.65 -3.33 -24.19
N THR A 85 10.40 -2.03 -24.20
CA THR A 85 9.39 -1.38 -25.07
C THR A 85 9.61 -1.64 -26.56
N ALA A 86 10.85 -1.89 -26.98
CA ALA A 86 11.18 -2.30 -28.35
C ALA A 86 10.94 -3.80 -28.63
N GLY A 87 10.52 -4.57 -27.61
CA GLY A 87 10.29 -6.01 -27.70
C GLY A 87 11.55 -6.87 -27.58
N ALA A 88 12.71 -6.28 -27.23
CA ALA A 88 13.93 -7.04 -27.03
C ALA A 88 13.87 -7.79 -25.69
N GLU A 89 14.09 -9.11 -25.73
CA GLU A 89 14.22 -9.94 -24.54
C GLU A 89 15.56 -9.69 -23.84
N ARG A 90 15.53 -9.58 -22.52
CA ARG A 90 16.70 -9.39 -21.65
C ARG A 90 16.54 -10.19 -20.37
N THR A 91 17.64 -10.32 -19.62
CA THR A 91 17.64 -10.92 -18.29
C THR A 91 18.20 -9.94 -17.28
N PHE A 92 17.76 -10.01 -16.01
CA PHE A 92 18.38 -9.22 -14.93
C PHE A 92 19.87 -9.54 -14.74
N THR A 93 20.30 -10.75 -15.12
CA THR A 93 21.67 -11.23 -14.95
C THR A 93 22.65 -10.71 -16.00
N ASP A 94 22.16 -10.30 -17.17
CA ASP A 94 23.03 -9.81 -18.24
C ASP A 94 23.50 -8.36 -18.01
N ASP A 95 22.83 -7.59 -17.13
CA ASP A 95 23.05 -6.14 -17.01
C ASP A 95 23.79 -5.65 -15.75
N VAL A 96 23.81 -6.31 -14.57
CA VAL A 96 24.65 -5.87 -13.41
C VAL A 96 24.97 -7.02 -12.43
N GLY A 97 26.24 -7.12 -11.99
CA GLY A 97 26.72 -7.76 -10.75
C GLY A 97 26.06 -9.09 -10.35
N GLN A 98 26.67 -10.23 -10.71
CA GLN A 98 26.11 -11.59 -10.58
C GLN A 98 25.62 -12.05 -9.18
N THR A 99 25.81 -11.25 -8.12
CA THR A 99 25.27 -11.51 -6.78
C THR A 99 23.99 -10.71 -6.48
N GLU A 100 23.83 -9.53 -7.08
CA GLU A 100 22.68 -8.64 -6.84
C GLU A 100 21.43 -9.12 -7.58
N ALA A 101 21.57 -9.67 -8.79
CA ALA A 101 20.46 -10.21 -9.56
C ALA A 101 19.75 -11.40 -8.86
N GLY A 102 20.50 -12.24 -8.14
CA GLY A 102 19.95 -13.35 -7.37
C GLY A 102 19.13 -12.89 -6.16
N ASN A 103 19.64 -11.90 -5.44
CA ASN A 103 18.93 -11.30 -4.30
C ASN A 103 17.68 -10.52 -4.76
N ALA A 104 17.80 -9.77 -5.85
CA ALA A 104 16.70 -9.05 -6.47
C ALA A 104 15.54 -9.97 -6.89
N LEU A 105 15.86 -11.15 -7.42
CA LEU A 105 14.86 -12.17 -7.75
C LEU A 105 14.21 -12.78 -6.51
N HIS A 106 14.98 -12.96 -5.45
CA HIS A 106 14.46 -13.44 -4.17
C HIS A 106 13.42 -12.47 -3.60
N ASP A 107 13.74 -11.18 -3.57
CA ASP A 107 12.84 -10.14 -3.07
C ASP A 107 11.57 -10.04 -3.92
N LEU A 108 11.69 -10.07 -5.25
CA LEU A 108 10.53 -10.10 -6.15
C LEU A 108 9.65 -11.33 -5.93
N SER A 109 10.25 -12.50 -5.70
CA SER A 109 9.51 -13.75 -5.48
C SER A 109 8.63 -13.67 -4.23
N GLY A 110 9.04 -12.91 -3.21
CA GLY A 110 8.22 -12.65 -2.03
C GLY A 110 6.90 -11.94 -2.36
N TRP A 111 6.90 -11.03 -3.34
CA TRP A 111 5.71 -10.29 -3.76
C TRP A 111 4.86 -11.07 -4.75
N THR A 112 5.48 -11.73 -5.73
CA THR A 112 4.71 -12.49 -6.74
C THR A 112 4.10 -13.77 -6.18
N ALA A 113 4.56 -14.26 -5.03
CA ALA A 113 3.94 -15.40 -4.34
C ALA A 113 2.46 -15.17 -3.99
N TYR A 114 2.01 -13.92 -3.93
CA TYR A 114 0.60 -13.54 -3.72
C TYR A 114 -0.21 -13.42 -5.02
N LEU A 115 0.43 -13.59 -6.18
CA LEU A 115 -0.24 -13.69 -7.47
C LEU A 115 -0.63 -15.16 -7.69
N ASP A 116 -1.73 -15.56 -7.07
CA ASP A 116 -2.23 -16.93 -6.98
C ASP A 116 -3.63 -17.05 -7.60
N ASP A 117 -4.32 -18.17 -7.34
CA ASP A 117 -5.69 -18.38 -7.80
C ASP A 117 -6.71 -17.45 -7.13
N ASN A 118 -6.46 -17.02 -5.89
CA ASN A 118 -7.34 -16.10 -5.17
C ASN A 118 -7.27 -14.68 -5.72
N THR A 119 -6.11 -14.27 -6.25
CA THR A 119 -5.92 -12.95 -6.87
C THR A 119 -5.97 -12.98 -8.40
N ARG A 120 -6.28 -14.15 -9.00
CA ARG A 120 -6.33 -14.38 -10.46
C ARG A 120 -7.20 -13.38 -11.21
N GLY A 121 -8.34 -12.98 -10.64
CA GLY A 121 -9.23 -11.99 -11.26
C GLY A 121 -8.56 -10.65 -11.57
N VAL A 122 -7.48 -10.32 -10.84
CA VAL A 122 -6.75 -9.06 -10.98
C VAL A 122 -5.52 -9.18 -11.87
N TRP A 123 -4.66 -10.18 -11.64
CA TRP A 123 -3.39 -10.25 -12.37
C TRP A 123 -3.57 -10.82 -13.78
N ARG A 124 -4.49 -11.76 -13.96
CA ARG A 124 -4.65 -12.47 -15.24
C ARG A 124 -4.96 -11.55 -16.41
N PRO A 125 -5.84 -10.52 -16.29
CA PRO A 125 -6.10 -9.56 -17.36
C PRO A 125 -4.92 -8.65 -17.74
N LEU A 126 -3.85 -8.64 -16.94
CA LEU A 126 -2.61 -7.90 -17.20
C LEU A 126 -1.52 -8.78 -17.81
N CYS A 127 -1.81 -10.06 -18.01
CA CYS A 127 -0.85 -11.03 -18.50
C CYS A 127 -1.21 -11.55 -19.89
N ASP A 128 -0.21 -11.70 -20.76
CA ASP A 128 -0.29 -12.53 -21.96
C ASP A 128 0.31 -13.91 -21.68
N GLU A 129 -0.25 -14.96 -22.27
CA GLU A 129 0.33 -16.31 -22.20
C GLU A 129 1.61 -16.43 -23.03
N LEU A 130 2.56 -17.19 -22.50
CA LEU A 130 3.76 -17.63 -23.20
C LEU A 130 3.74 -19.15 -23.40
N PRO A 131 4.55 -19.67 -24.33
CA PRO A 131 4.84 -21.10 -24.36
C PRO A 131 5.39 -21.56 -23.02
N ASP A 132 4.95 -22.76 -22.60
CA ASP A 132 5.35 -23.37 -21.33
C ASP A 132 6.87 -23.36 -21.13
N ARG A 133 7.26 -23.15 -19.87
CA ARG A 133 8.64 -23.22 -19.40
C ARG A 133 8.80 -24.47 -18.56
N TYR A 134 9.52 -25.46 -19.10
CA TYR A 134 9.79 -26.72 -18.39
C TYR A 134 8.51 -27.45 -17.93
N GLY A 135 7.47 -27.41 -18.77
CA GLY A 135 6.16 -28.02 -18.47
C GLY A 135 5.31 -27.22 -17.48
N ARG A 136 5.66 -25.96 -17.21
CA ARG A 136 4.86 -25.05 -16.39
C ARG A 136 4.31 -23.90 -17.23
N PRO A 137 3.05 -23.49 -17.03
CA PRO A 137 2.49 -22.30 -17.66
C PRO A 137 3.36 -21.07 -17.41
N ALA A 138 3.55 -20.27 -18.44
CA ALA A 138 4.32 -19.04 -18.37
C ALA A 138 3.51 -17.86 -18.91
N PHE A 139 3.81 -16.68 -18.39
CA PHE A 139 3.07 -15.46 -18.65
C PHE A 139 4.02 -14.27 -18.82
N THR A 140 3.61 -13.26 -19.58
CA THR A 140 4.22 -11.93 -19.52
C THR A 140 3.30 -10.96 -18.83
N LEU A 141 3.75 -10.36 -17.74
CA LEU A 141 3.05 -9.29 -17.03
C LEU A 141 3.36 -7.94 -17.68
N ASP A 142 2.33 -7.17 -18.04
CA ASP A 142 2.48 -5.77 -18.49
C ASP A 142 2.79 -4.84 -17.31
N LEU A 143 4.03 -4.37 -17.23
CA LEU A 143 4.54 -3.56 -16.12
C LEU A 143 3.91 -2.16 -16.08
N MET A 144 3.56 -1.59 -17.23
CA MET A 144 2.97 -0.26 -17.30
C MET A 144 1.52 -0.27 -16.84
N ARG A 145 0.75 -1.28 -17.27
CA ARG A 145 -0.63 -1.47 -16.80
C ARG A 145 -0.65 -1.83 -15.32
N ALA A 146 0.26 -2.69 -14.85
CA ALA A 146 0.40 -3.02 -13.43
C ALA A 146 0.68 -1.77 -12.59
N ALA A 147 1.66 -0.95 -12.98
CA ALA A 147 1.98 0.31 -12.28
C ALA A 147 0.86 1.36 -12.32
N SER A 148 -0.10 1.23 -13.23
CA SER A 148 -1.24 2.15 -13.38
C SER A 148 -2.49 1.69 -12.64
N LEU A 149 -2.47 0.54 -11.96
CA LEU A 149 -3.60 0.05 -11.19
C LEU A 149 -3.96 1.03 -10.06
N THR A 150 -5.24 1.29 -9.91
CA THR A 150 -5.77 1.97 -8.72
C THR A 150 -5.83 0.96 -7.57
N LEU A 151 -5.15 1.28 -6.47
CA LEU A 151 -5.01 0.38 -5.31
C LEU A 151 -6.27 0.32 -4.45
N ASP A 152 -7.14 1.32 -4.54
CA ASP A 152 -8.40 1.34 -3.81
C ASP A 152 -9.58 1.03 -4.74
N PRO A 153 -10.56 0.21 -4.31
CA PRO A 153 -11.92 0.42 -4.79
C PRO A 153 -12.35 1.83 -4.38
N PRO A 154 -13.17 2.57 -5.15
CA PRO A 154 -13.66 3.87 -4.71
C PRO A 154 -14.31 3.68 -3.34
N SER A 155 -13.62 4.13 -2.29
CA SER A 155 -14.16 4.11 -0.94
C SER A 155 -15.46 4.91 -1.00
N PRO A 156 -16.58 4.42 -0.47
CA PRO A 156 -17.73 5.29 -0.26
C PRO A 156 -17.20 6.43 0.59
N ALA A 157 -17.11 7.62 -0.01
CA ALA A 157 -16.45 8.77 0.57
C ALA A 157 -16.83 8.85 2.04
N ALA A 158 -15.84 8.73 2.94
CA ALA A 158 -16.07 8.96 4.35
C ALA A 158 -16.85 10.28 4.43
N PRO A 159 -17.98 10.33 5.19
CA PRO A 159 -18.84 11.50 5.20
C PRO A 159 -17.96 12.70 5.45
N GLU A 160 -17.89 13.55 4.43
CA GLU A 160 -17.08 14.76 4.41
C GLU A 160 -17.52 15.54 5.65
N ALA A 161 -16.66 15.56 6.68
CA ALA A 161 -16.94 16.33 7.87
C ALA A 161 -17.17 17.75 7.38
N ALA A 162 -18.37 18.29 7.63
CA ALA A 162 -18.70 19.67 7.27
C ALA A 162 -17.54 20.54 7.73
N PRO A 163 -17.02 21.46 6.88
CA PRO A 163 -15.75 22.12 7.12
C PRO A 163 -15.79 22.87 8.46
N GLY A 164 -15.32 22.21 9.51
CA GLY A 164 -14.79 22.86 10.68
C GLY A 164 -13.68 23.78 10.19
N SER A 165 -13.54 24.94 10.81
CA SER A 165 -12.50 25.90 10.44
C SER A 165 -11.13 25.25 10.67
N MET A 166 -10.58 24.64 9.63
CA MET A 166 -9.22 24.12 9.61
C MET A 166 -8.26 25.23 10.05
N VAL A 167 -7.35 24.94 10.96
CA VAL A 167 -6.37 25.90 11.47
C VAL A 167 -4.99 25.53 10.95
N GLU A 168 -4.24 26.53 10.48
CA GLU A 168 -2.85 26.34 10.09
C GLU A 168 -1.94 26.39 11.31
N VAL A 169 -1.17 25.32 11.53
CA VAL A 169 -0.24 25.19 12.66
C VAL A 169 1.02 24.42 12.24
N LEU A 170 2.04 24.46 13.08
CA LEU A 170 3.13 23.49 13.01
C LEU A 170 2.75 22.22 13.75
N VAL A 171 3.11 21.07 13.19
CA VAL A 171 2.92 19.75 13.82
C VAL A 171 4.24 18.99 13.90
N CYS A 172 4.32 18.09 14.88
CA CYS A 172 5.45 17.19 15.10
C CYS A 172 4.96 15.79 15.49
N ALA A 173 5.75 14.76 15.17
CA ALA A 173 5.52 13.35 15.56
C ALA A 173 6.78 12.66 16.11
N ASN A 174 7.91 13.37 16.20
CA ASN A 174 9.20 12.79 16.57
C ASN A 174 10.06 13.72 17.44
N ASP A 175 9.45 14.71 18.08
CA ASP A 175 10.07 15.70 18.97
C ASP A 175 11.19 16.56 18.34
N ARG A 176 11.39 16.48 17.02
CA ARG A 176 12.52 17.12 16.33
C ARG A 176 12.10 17.89 15.08
N ASP A 177 11.29 17.28 14.23
CA ASP A 177 10.98 17.81 12.91
C ASP A 177 9.58 18.44 12.90
N HIS A 178 9.49 19.69 12.44
CA HIS A 178 8.26 20.49 12.50
C HIS A 178 7.72 20.78 11.10
N TYR A 179 6.45 20.46 10.86
CA TYR A 179 5.82 20.53 9.54
C TYR A 179 4.61 21.47 9.54
N PRO A 180 4.45 22.37 8.56
CA PRO A 180 3.23 23.13 8.43
C PRO A 180 2.08 22.22 7.98
N ALA A 181 0.94 22.31 8.65
CA ALA A 181 -0.25 21.52 8.36
C ALA A 181 -1.54 22.31 8.60
N LEU A 182 -2.62 21.85 7.97
CA LEU A 182 -3.97 22.21 8.39
C LEU A 182 -4.49 21.13 9.35
N ILE A 183 -5.14 21.53 10.43
CA ILE A 183 -5.77 20.61 11.37
C ILE A 183 -7.22 20.99 11.62
N ASP A 184 -8.07 19.98 11.74
CA ASP A 184 -9.41 20.16 12.30
C ASP A 184 -9.30 19.99 13.83
N PRO A 185 -9.53 21.05 14.63
CA PRO A 185 -9.48 20.93 16.09
C PRO A 185 -10.47 19.90 16.65
N ALA A 186 -11.51 19.53 15.92
CA ALA A 186 -12.46 18.50 16.34
C ALA A 186 -11.98 17.06 16.02
N ASP A 187 -11.05 16.88 15.08
CA ASP A 187 -10.49 15.57 14.72
C ASP A 187 -9.24 15.26 15.56
N GLN A 188 -9.49 14.89 16.81
CA GLN A 188 -8.46 14.49 17.76
C GLN A 188 -8.72 13.10 18.35
N ARG A 189 -7.64 12.33 18.57
CA ARG A 189 -7.67 11.06 19.33
C ARG A 189 -6.68 11.16 20.47
N ASP A 190 -7.16 11.06 21.70
CA ASP A 190 -6.35 11.18 22.93
C ASP A 190 -5.50 12.46 22.99
N GLY A 191 -5.98 13.54 22.35
CA GLY A 191 -5.32 14.84 22.25
C GLY A 191 -4.32 14.98 21.10
N TYR A 192 -4.02 13.90 20.38
CA TYR A 192 -3.26 13.93 19.13
C TYR A 192 -4.16 14.37 17.98
N VAL A 193 -3.58 15.11 17.04
CA VAL A 193 -4.28 15.71 15.89
C VAL A 193 -4.09 14.88 14.63
N ARG A 194 -4.96 15.04 13.64
CA ARG A 194 -4.76 14.50 12.29
C ARG A 194 -4.35 15.60 11.30
N PRO A 195 -3.06 15.74 10.94
CA PRO A 195 -2.59 16.81 10.07
C PRO A 195 -2.87 16.58 8.59
N TRP A 196 -3.35 17.61 7.90
CA TRP A 196 -3.48 17.68 6.44
C TRP A 196 -2.32 18.45 5.81
N LEU A 197 -1.40 17.68 5.22
CA LEU A 197 -0.09 18.13 4.74
C LEU A 197 -0.11 18.31 3.23
N ASP A 198 0.46 19.41 2.72
CA ASP A 198 0.64 19.56 1.28
C ASP A 198 1.69 18.57 0.72
N LEU A 199 1.66 18.33 -0.60
CA LEU A 199 2.56 17.37 -1.25
C LEU A 199 4.05 17.70 -1.07
N ARG A 200 4.43 18.99 -0.94
CA ARG A 200 5.82 19.39 -0.72
C ARG A 200 6.27 18.95 0.66
N THR A 201 5.43 19.16 1.66
CA THR A 201 5.65 18.77 3.05
C THR A 201 5.70 17.25 3.18
N VAL A 202 4.80 16.52 2.50
CA VAL A 202 4.83 15.05 2.44
C VAL A 202 6.15 14.51 1.85
N ARG A 203 6.67 15.13 0.78
CA ARG A 203 7.99 14.74 0.22
C ARG A 203 9.14 14.95 1.21
N ARG A 204 9.05 15.98 2.06
CA ARG A 204 10.03 16.22 3.11
C ARG A 204 9.97 15.13 4.17
N ILE A 205 8.76 14.79 4.66
CA ILE A 205 8.52 13.69 5.60
C ILE A 205 9.04 12.36 5.02
N ALA A 206 8.81 12.10 3.73
CA ALA A 206 9.34 10.91 3.07
C ALA A 206 10.87 10.86 3.12
N ALA A 207 11.56 11.95 2.76
CA ALA A 207 13.03 12.00 2.86
C ALA A 207 13.53 11.83 4.30
N ASP A 208 12.82 12.41 5.28
CA ASP A 208 13.20 12.37 6.69
C ASP A 208 13.01 10.97 7.29
N THR A 209 11.87 10.33 7.04
CA THR A 209 11.58 8.96 7.51
C THR A 209 12.48 7.92 6.85
N GLN A 210 12.82 8.07 5.57
CA GLN A 210 13.80 7.20 4.91
C GLN A 210 15.19 7.32 5.53
N ARG A 211 15.62 8.56 5.85
CA ARG A 211 16.89 8.81 6.52
C ARG A 211 16.92 8.23 7.94
N ASP A 212 15.83 8.38 8.69
CA ASP A 212 15.72 7.82 10.04
C ASP A 212 15.66 6.28 9.98
N ALA A 213 14.92 5.68 9.04
CA ALA A 213 14.91 4.23 8.84
C ALA A 213 16.30 3.68 8.45
N ALA A 214 17.07 4.40 7.62
CA ALA A 214 18.45 4.02 7.32
C ALA A 214 19.37 4.08 8.55
N ARG A 215 19.08 4.98 9.50
CA ARG A 215 19.87 5.16 10.73
C ARG A 215 19.50 4.18 11.84
N TYR A 216 18.21 3.92 12.01
CA TYR A 216 17.67 3.18 13.16
C TYR A 216 17.11 1.81 12.80
N GLY A 217 16.97 1.51 11.51
CA GLY A 217 16.38 0.27 10.98
C GLY A 217 14.88 0.42 10.71
N HIS A 218 14.42 -0.30 9.67
CA HIS A 218 13.01 -0.29 9.27
C HIS A 218 12.06 -0.77 10.36
N GLY A 219 12.46 -1.72 11.20
CA GLY A 219 11.61 -2.21 12.30
C GLY A 219 11.30 -1.19 13.41
N SER A 220 11.90 0.00 13.38
CA SER A 220 11.70 1.06 14.38
C SER A 220 11.13 2.35 13.81
N ILE A 221 11.12 2.51 12.48
CA ILE A 221 10.71 3.74 11.82
C ILE A 221 9.81 3.39 10.66
N ASP A 222 8.54 3.77 10.76
CA ASP A 222 7.63 3.74 9.62
C ASP A 222 8.12 4.70 8.53
N THR A 223 7.95 4.31 7.27
CA THR A 223 8.46 5.11 6.15
C THR A 223 7.34 5.66 5.29
N VAL A 224 7.51 6.90 4.82
CA VAL A 224 6.68 7.48 3.77
C VAL A 224 7.41 7.40 2.44
N HIS A 225 6.69 7.03 1.40
CA HIS A 225 7.17 7.00 0.02
C HIS A 225 6.27 7.88 -0.85
N VAL A 226 6.86 8.64 -1.76
CA VAL A 226 6.13 9.47 -2.71
C VAL A 226 6.52 9.07 -4.11
N LEU A 227 5.63 8.37 -4.80
CA LEU A 227 5.77 8.04 -6.20
C LEU A 227 5.15 9.15 -7.02
N SER A 228 5.90 9.75 -7.94
CA SER A 228 5.39 10.79 -8.85
C SER A 228 5.57 10.36 -10.29
N GLY A 229 4.54 10.57 -11.11
CA GLY A 229 4.55 10.12 -12.50
C GLY A 229 3.56 10.87 -13.38
N ARG A 230 3.51 10.47 -14.66
CA ARG A 230 2.49 10.93 -15.60
C ARG A 230 1.63 9.75 -16.05
N VAL A 231 0.32 9.88 -15.92
CA VAL A 231 -0.68 8.93 -16.45
C VAL A 231 -1.56 9.71 -17.41
N ASN A 232 -1.66 9.28 -18.67
CA ASN A 232 -2.42 9.98 -19.71
C ASN A 232 -2.09 11.49 -19.82
N ARG A 233 -0.80 11.84 -19.70
CA ARG A 233 -0.25 13.22 -19.69
C ARG A 233 -0.60 14.06 -18.45
N THR A 234 -1.44 13.57 -17.56
CA THR A 234 -1.74 14.18 -16.26
C THR A 234 -0.66 13.79 -15.25
N ARG A 235 -0.21 14.73 -14.41
CA ARG A 235 0.74 14.41 -13.33
C ARG A 235 -0.02 13.80 -12.16
N HIS A 236 0.49 12.69 -11.64
CA HIS A 236 -0.04 12.02 -10.47
C HIS A 236 1.04 11.89 -9.40
N ALA A 237 0.62 11.90 -8.15
CA ALA A 237 1.43 11.52 -7.01
C ALA A 237 0.68 10.47 -6.19
N VAL A 238 1.35 9.38 -5.86
CA VAL A 238 0.88 8.34 -4.95
C VAL A 238 1.73 8.43 -3.70
N VAL A 239 1.09 8.51 -2.55
CA VAL A 239 1.75 8.57 -1.25
C VAL A 239 1.49 7.25 -0.54
N ILE A 240 2.54 6.60 -0.08
CA ILE A 240 2.47 5.29 0.57
C ILE A 240 3.10 5.42 1.95
N VAL A 241 2.43 4.93 2.98
CA VAL A 241 2.97 4.78 4.33
C VAL A 241 3.19 3.29 4.58
N THR A 242 4.38 2.93 5.05
CA THR A 242 4.74 1.56 5.40
C THR A 242 5.02 1.46 6.89
N CYS A 243 4.15 0.73 7.61
CA CYS A 243 4.37 0.32 8.98
C CYS A 243 5.10 -1.03 9.04
N TRP A 244 6.41 -0.97 9.23
CA TRP A 244 7.27 -2.16 9.17
C TRP A 244 7.04 -3.13 10.33
N MET A 245 6.62 -2.64 11.48
CA MET A 245 6.25 -3.49 12.62
C MET A 245 5.06 -4.40 12.29
N HIS A 246 4.11 -3.91 11.49
CA HIS A 246 2.96 -4.70 11.06
C HIS A 246 3.34 -5.74 10.02
N LEU A 247 4.35 -5.48 9.18
CA LEU A 247 4.72 -6.36 8.06
C LEU A 247 5.13 -7.76 8.52
N ALA A 248 5.82 -7.86 9.67
CA ALA A 248 6.27 -9.13 10.25
C ALA A 248 5.25 -9.76 11.22
N GLY A 249 4.08 -9.15 11.40
CA GLY A 249 3.10 -9.53 12.42
C GLY A 249 1.74 -9.97 11.88
N GLU A 250 0.78 -10.13 12.79
CA GLU A 250 -0.60 -10.53 12.48
C GLU A 250 -1.39 -9.45 11.73
N ARG A 251 -0.89 -8.21 11.67
CA ARG A 251 -1.51 -7.06 10.99
C ARG A 251 -0.85 -6.75 9.64
N ARG A 252 -0.22 -7.73 8.99
CA ARG A 252 0.57 -7.53 7.75
C ARG A 252 -0.21 -6.87 6.62
N GLU A 253 -1.52 -7.08 6.54
CA GLU A 253 -2.42 -6.44 5.58
C GLU A 253 -2.62 -4.95 5.84
N GLN A 254 -2.31 -4.48 7.05
CA GLN A 254 -2.33 -3.08 7.47
C GLN A 254 -0.92 -2.47 7.49
N ALA A 255 0.08 -3.19 6.99
CA ALA A 255 1.46 -2.71 6.97
C ALA A 255 1.70 -1.64 5.89
N VAL A 256 0.83 -1.55 4.89
CA VAL A 256 0.96 -0.58 3.81
C VAL A 256 -0.36 0.14 3.63
N GLU A 257 -0.32 1.47 3.73
CA GLU A 257 -1.46 2.34 3.46
C GLU A 257 -1.15 3.24 2.27
N VAL A 258 -2.09 3.35 1.34
CA VAL A 258 -2.01 4.27 0.21
C VAL A 258 -2.88 5.49 0.53
N LEU A 259 -2.25 6.65 0.63
CA LEU A 259 -2.93 7.87 1.02
C LEU A 259 -3.41 8.66 -0.19
N HIS A 260 -4.69 9.05 -0.14
CA HIS A 260 -5.29 9.93 -1.13
C HIS A 260 -5.31 11.38 -0.65
N PRO A 261 -5.11 12.34 -1.56
CA PRO A 261 -5.31 13.73 -1.23
C PRO A 261 -6.80 14.04 -1.03
N ASN A 262 -7.11 14.99 -0.17
CA ASN A 262 -8.45 15.60 -0.12
C ASN A 262 -8.69 16.52 -1.35
N ALA A 263 -9.84 17.21 -1.37
CA ALA A 263 -10.20 18.14 -2.44
C ALA A 263 -9.16 19.26 -2.66
N ASP A 264 -8.38 19.63 -1.65
CA ASP A 264 -7.33 20.65 -1.71
C ASP A 264 -5.94 20.09 -2.08
N GLY A 265 -5.82 18.79 -2.36
CA GLY A 265 -4.54 18.18 -2.70
C GLY A 265 -3.65 17.86 -1.47
N ARG A 266 -4.22 17.80 -0.26
CA ARG A 266 -3.50 17.54 1.01
C ARG A 266 -3.69 16.12 1.50
N TYR A 267 -2.68 15.58 2.18
CA TYR A 267 -2.63 14.19 2.62
C TYR A 267 -2.59 14.10 4.15
N ALA A 268 -3.30 13.12 4.72
CA ALA A 268 -3.27 12.83 6.14
C ALA A 268 -2.27 11.71 6.46
N ILE A 269 -0.99 12.05 6.64
CA ILE A 269 0.09 11.07 6.87
C ILE A 269 -0.01 10.46 8.28
N GLY A 270 -0.03 9.13 8.38
CA GLY A 270 0.04 8.41 9.67
C GLY A 270 -1.23 8.48 10.52
N GLY A 271 -2.26 9.21 10.06
CA GLY A 271 -3.54 9.35 10.75
C GLY A 271 -3.37 9.70 12.23
N HIS A 272 -4.08 8.96 13.08
CA HIS A 272 -3.96 9.04 14.54
C HIS A 272 -2.91 8.06 15.13
N GLU A 273 -2.29 7.22 14.31
CA GLU A 273 -1.34 6.19 14.77
C GLU A 273 0.06 6.75 15.00
N TRP A 274 0.43 7.85 14.34
CA TRP A 274 1.75 8.47 14.46
C TRP A 274 1.89 9.48 15.62
N GLY A 275 0.85 9.62 16.46
CA GLY A 275 0.90 10.50 17.63
C GLY A 275 1.24 11.95 17.29
N TRP A 276 0.71 12.49 16.19
CA TRP A 276 0.95 13.88 15.80
C TRP A 276 0.39 14.85 16.82
N TYR A 277 1.16 15.87 17.17
CA TYR A 277 0.70 16.97 18.03
C TYR A 277 1.02 18.33 17.40
N ALA A 278 0.14 19.29 17.66
CA ALA A 278 0.34 20.68 17.24
C ALA A 278 1.33 21.38 18.18
N LEU A 279 1.95 22.44 17.67
CA LEU A 279 2.91 23.27 18.39
C LEU A 279 2.39 24.69 18.57
N ASP A 280 2.70 25.32 19.71
CA ASP A 280 2.52 26.76 19.89
C ASP A 280 3.64 27.58 19.23
N ARG A 281 3.64 28.90 19.45
CA ARG A 281 4.64 29.81 18.86
C ARG A 281 6.06 29.60 19.38
N ASP A 282 6.19 29.01 20.57
CA ASP A 282 7.46 28.70 21.21
C ASP A 282 7.88 27.24 20.99
N LEU A 283 7.17 26.53 20.10
CA LEU A 283 7.38 25.12 19.75
C LEU A 283 7.10 24.14 20.89
N PHE A 284 6.25 24.51 21.86
CA PHE A 284 5.77 23.57 22.86
C PHE A 284 4.57 22.75 22.34
N PRO A 285 4.50 21.45 22.69
CA PRO A 285 3.40 20.58 22.29
C PRO A 285 2.07 21.00 22.91
N LEU A 286 1.02 21.03 22.09
CA LEU A 286 -0.37 21.30 22.48
C LEU A 286 -1.18 20.00 22.46
N ILE A 287 -1.25 19.32 23.60
CA ILE A 287 -1.98 18.05 23.78
C ILE A 287 -2.89 18.17 25.03
N PRO A 288 -4.22 18.23 24.88
CA PRO A 288 -4.97 18.30 23.62
C PRO A 288 -4.79 19.64 22.92
N PHE A 289 -5.00 19.65 21.61
CA PHE A 289 -4.95 20.89 20.84
C PHE A 289 -6.19 21.76 21.09
N ARG A 290 -5.98 23.04 21.40
CA ARG A 290 -7.04 24.05 21.55
C ARG A 290 -6.64 25.32 20.79
N PRO A 291 -7.40 25.72 19.75
CA PRO A 291 -7.00 26.83 18.87
C PRO A 291 -7.02 28.19 19.57
N ASP A 292 -7.81 28.36 20.63
CA ASP A 292 -7.90 29.60 21.41
C ASP A 292 -6.62 29.97 22.19
N GLY A 293 -5.59 29.10 22.14
CA GLY A 293 -4.29 29.30 22.79
C GLY A 293 -3.12 29.65 21.87
N ILE A 294 -3.34 29.83 20.56
CA ILE A 294 -2.27 30.11 19.56
C ILE A 294 -1.99 31.60 19.40
#